data_AF-A0A0R3KUS9-F1
#
_entry.id   AF-A0A0R3KUS9-F1
#
_cell.length_a   1.000
_cell.length_b   1.000
_cell.length_c   1.000
_cell.angle_alpha   90.00
_cell.angle_beta   90.00
_cell.angle_gamma   90.00
#
_symmetry.space_group_name_H-M   'P 1'
#
loop_
_entity.id
_entity.type
_entity.pdbx_description
1 polymer ?
#
loop_
_entity_poly.entity_id
_entity_poly.type
_entity_poly.pdbx_seq_one_letter_code
_entity_poly.pdbx_strand_id
1 'polypeptide(L)'
;MTKTPADVGIEAARADDNARASRIPLTPQALTAWRERLGYSQREAALVIGCSRGAWAGWESGTNPIPHYIGLAMAAIALGVQPYGDDR
;
A
#
# COMPACT_ATOMS: atom_id res chain seq x y z
N MET A 1 29.93 -17.59 8.20
CA MET A 1 30.19 -17.14 6.82
C MET A 1 29.71 -15.71 6.70
N THR A 2 30.63 -14.76 6.80
CA THR A 2 30.41 -13.31 6.63
C THR A 2 30.20 -13.03 5.14
N LYS A 3 29.12 -12.30 4.78
CA LYS A 3 28.83 -11.88 3.41
C LYS A 3 30.03 -11.12 2.82
N THR A 4 30.36 -11.39 1.54
CA THR A 4 31.47 -10.74 0.82
C THR A 4 31.17 -9.24 0.64
N PRO A 5 32.17 -8.33 0.64
CA PRO A 5 31.95 -6.88 0.48
C PRO A 5 31.10 -6.49 -0.74
N ALA A 6 31.12 -7.30 -1.81
CA ALA A 6 30.32 -7.11 -3.01
C ALA A 6 28.81 -7.35 -2.77
N ASP A 7 28.44 -8.29 -1.91
CA ASP A 7 27.02 -8.60 -1.61
C ASP A 7 26.36 -7.46 -0.82
N VAL A 8 27.12 -6.79 0.06
CA VAL A 8 26.66 -5.65 0.86
C VAL A 8 26.40 -4.42 -0.03
N GLY A 9 27.25 -4.19 -1.03
CA GLY A 9 27.10 -3.07 -1.97
C GLY A 9 25.86 -3.18 -2.87
N ILE A 10 25.50 -4.39 -3.28
CA ILE A 10 24.29 -4.64 -4.08
C ILE A 10 23.01 -4.54 -3.24
N GLU A 11 23.04 -4.95 -1.97
CA GLU A 11 21.90 -4.89 -1.04
C GLU A 11 21.56 -3.43 -0.64
N ALA A 12 22.59 -2.59 -0.43
CA ALA A 12 22.42 -1.16 -0.14
C ALA A 12 21.82 -0.37 -1.33
N ALA A 13 22.26 -0.67 -2.56
CA ALA A 13 21.75 -0.01 -3.77
C ALA A 13 20.25 -0.29 -3.99
N ARG A 14 19.77 -1.51 -3.68
CA ARG A 14 18.35 -1.89 -3.78
C ARG A 14 17.47 -1.17 -2.74
N ALA A 15 18.00 -0.89 -1.56
CA ALA A 15 17.27 -0.18 -0.51
C ALA A 15 17.02 1.29 -0.87
N ASP A 16 17.99 1.96 -1.49
CA ASP A 16 17.87 3.36 -1.93
C ASP A 16 16.89 3.53 -3.10
N ASP A 17 16.90 2.60 -4.06
CA ASP A 17 15.94 2.61 -5.18
C ASP A 17 14.50 2.35 -4.68
N ASN A 18 14.32 1.46 -3.70
CA ASN A 18 13.02 1.23 -3.05
C ASN A 18 12.52 2.49 -2.32
N ALA A 19 13.42 3.22 -1.65
CA ALA A 19 13.09 4.47 -0.97
C ALA A 19 12.69 5.60 -1.94
N ARG A 20 13.23 5.62 -3.17
CA ARG A 20 12.80 6.56 -4.23
C ARG A 20 11.48 6.17 -4.88
N ALA A 21 11.22 4.88 -5.08
CA ALA A 21 9.91 4.38 -5.53
C ALA A 21 8.79 4.71 -4.52
N SER A 22 9.14 4.79 -3.23
CA SER A 22 8.24 5.10 -2.11
C SER A 22 7.72 6.55 -2.06
N ARG A 23 8.15 7.44 -2.97
CA ARG A 23 7.69 8.85 -3.01
C ARG A 23 6.54 9.12 -3.96
N ILE A 24 6.06 8.14 -4.72
CA ILE A 24 4.90 8.36 -5.59
C ILE A 24 3.66 8.47 -4.70
N PRO A 25 3.02 9.65 -4.60
CA PRO A 25 1.81 9.78 -3.81
C PRO A 25 0.73 8.89 -4.42
N LEU A 26 0.04 8.14 -3.55
CA LEU A 26 -1.09 7.33 -3.98
C LEU A 26 -2.16 8.25 -4.57
N THR A 27 -2.57 7.99 -5.80
CA THR A 27 -3.54 8.82 -6.52
C THR A 27 -4.96 8.27 -6.39
N PRO A 28 -5.99 9.12 -6.54
CA PRO A 28 -7.38 8.65 -6.58
C PRO A 28 -7.62 7.55 -7.63
N GLN A 29 -7.01 7.68 -8.80
CA GLN A 29 -7.13 6.69 -9.88
C GLN A 29 -6.50 5.35 -9.50
N ALA A 30 -5.35 5.36 -8.82
CA ALA A 30 -4.71 4.14 -8.33
C ALA A 30 -5.56 3.44 -7.26
N LEU A 31 -6.22 4.21 -6.38
CA LEU A 31 -7.14 3.70 -5.37
C LEU A 31 -8.35 2.99 -6.01
N THR A 32 -8.99 3.65 -6.98
CA THR A 32 -10.12 3.08 -7.75
C THR A 32 -9.70 1.82 -8.50
N ALA A 33 -8.58 1.86 -9.22
CA ALA A 33 -8.09 0.72 -10.00
C ALA A 33 -7.75 -0.49 -9.11
N TRP A 34 -7.14 -0.26 -7.94
CA TRP A 34 -6.85 -1.34 -6.99
C TRP A 34 -8.12 -2.03 -6.51
N ARG A 35 -9.15 -1.25 -6.17
CA ARG A 35 -10.44 -1.74 -5.70
C ARG A 35 -11.15 -2.56 -6.77
N GLU A 36 -11.23 -2.02 -7.98
CA GLU A 36 -11.88 -2.67 -9.12
C GLU A 36 -11.17 -3.97 -9.50
N ARG A 37 -9.83 -3.98 -9.47
CA ARG A 37 -9.03 -5.19 -9.73
C ARG A 37 -9.34 -6.33 -8.75
N LEU A 38 -9.66 -5.99 -7.49
CA LEU A 38 -10.03 -6.96 -6.46
C LEU A 38 -11.54 -7.25 -6.41
N GLY A 39 -12.33 -6.63 -7.29
CA GLY A 39 -13.79 -6.82 -7.35
C GLY A 39 -14.56 -6.20 -6.19
N TYR A 40 -13.96 -5.26 -5.45
CA TYR A 40 -14.60 -4.62 -4.31
C TYR A 40 -15.47 -3.43 -4.74
N SER A 41 -16.61 -3.24 -4.07
CA SER A 41 -17.33 -1.96 -4.04
C SER A 41 -16.62 -0.96 -3.12
N GLN A 42 -16.92 0.35 -3.23
CA GLN A 42 -16.33 1.36 -2.33
C GLN A 42 -16.56 1.03 -0.84
N ARG A 43 -17.73 0.46 -0.52
CA ARG A 43 -18.05 0.05 0.85
C ARG A 43 -17.15 -1.11 1.30
N GLU A 44 -16.97 -2.12 0.46
CA GLU A 44 -16.12 -3.27 0.80
C GLU A 44 -14.66 -2.87 0.94
N ALA A 45 -14.16 -2.03 0.02
CA ALA A 45 -12.79 -1.56 0.11
C ALA A 45 -12.53 -0.76 1.39
N ALA A 46 -13.46 0.12 1.78
CA ALA A 46 -13.39 0.83 3.05
C ALA A 46 -13.37 -0.13 4.25
N LEU A 47 -14.18 -1.19 4.23
CA LEU A 47 -14.21 -2.21 5.28
C LEU A 47 -12.89 -2.98 5.37
N VAL A 48 -12.36 -3.48 4.25
CA VAL A 48 -11.12 -4.26 4.22
C VAL A 48 -9.92 -3.42 4.65
N ILE A 49 -9.90 -2.13 4.29
CA ILE A 49 -8.83 -1.20 4.66
C ILE A 49 -8.98 -0.67 6.10
N GLY A 50 -10.17 -0.78 6.69
CA GLY A 50 -10.44 -0.32 8.05
C GLY A 50 -10.70 1.18 8.15
N CYS A 51 -11.43 1.77 7.19
CA CYS A 51 -11.84 3.17 7.21
C CYS A 51 -13.34 3.36 6.97
N SER A 52 -13.82 4.60 7.06
CA SER A 52 -15.22 4.91 6.75
C SER A 52 -15.46 4.98 5.24
N ARG A 53 -16.67 4.61 4.80
CA ARG A 53 -17.08 4.75 3.39
C ARG A 53 -16.94 6.18 2.88
N GLY A 54 -17.23 7.17 3.73
CA GLY A 54 -17.11 8.59 3.38
C GLY A 54 -15.66 9.01 3.13
N ALA A 55 -14.72 8.53 3.95
CA ALA A 55 -13.29 8.75 3.73
C ALA A 55 -12.85 8.14 2.39
N TRP A 56 -13.21 6.87 2.14
CA TRP A 56 -12.90 6.19 0.87
C TRP A 56 -13.42 6.96 -0.35
N ALA A 57 -14.70 7.33 -0.34
CA ALA A 57 -15.31 8.08 -1.44
C ALA A 57 -14.62 9.44 -1.64
N GLY A 58 -14.28 10.14 -0.56
CA GLY A 58 -13.54 11.40 -0.62
C GLY A 58 -12.11 11.27 -1.16
N TRP A 59 -11.48 10.11 -1.00
CA TRP A 59 -10.18 9.81 -1.60
C TRP A 59 -10.31 9.53 -3.10
N GLU A 60 -11.27 8.69 -3.52
CA GLU A 60 -11.49 8.39 -4.95
C GLU A 60 -11.93 9.63 -5.75
N SER A 61 -12.67 10.55 -5.14
CA SER A 61 -13.06 11.82 -5.79
C SER A 61 -11.94 12.86 -5.80
N GLY A 62 -10.85 12.64 -5.04
CA GLY A 62 -9.80 13.63 -4.83
C GLY A 62 -10.22 14.81 -3.93
N THR A 63 -11.38 14.74 -3.27
CA THR A 63 -11.84 15.78 -2.33
C THR A 63 -10.94 15.85 -1.10
N ASN A 64 -10.45 14.69 -0.63
CA ASN A 64 -9.53 14.59 0.49
C ASN A 64 -8.21 13.94 0.05
N PRO A 65 -7.06 14.40 0.57
CA PRO A 65 -5.79 13.73 0.31
C PRO A 65 -5.81 12.32 0.90
N ILE A 66 -5.14 11.39 0.20
CA ILE A 66 -5.04 10.00 0.65
C ILE A 66 -3.91 9.89 1.68
N PRO A 67 -4.16 9.39 2.91
CA PRO A 67 -3.09 9.20 3.88
C PRO A 67 -2.03 8.20 3.38
N HIS A 68 -0.76 8.49 3.61
CA HIS A 68 0.35 7.67 3.10
C HIS A 68 0.29 6.19 3.53
N TYR A 69 -0.17 5.92 4.75
CA TYR A 69 -0.29 4.55 5.27
C TYR A 69 -1.37 3.71 4.55
N ILE A 70 -2.28 4.33 3.78
CA ILE A 70 -3.26 3.59 2.98
C ILE A 70 -2.56 2.80 1.87
N GLY A 71 -1.49 3.35 1.27
CA GLY A 71 -0.68 2.62 0.29
C GLY A 71 -0.07 1.35 0.89
N LEU A 72 0.37 1.41 2.15
CA LEU A 72 0.88 0.25 2.88
C LEU A 72 -0.22 -0.80 3.11
N ALA A 73 -1.40 -0.38 3.57
CA ALA A 73 -2.53 -1.28 3.80
C ALA A 73 -2.97 -1.99 2.49
N MET A 74 -3.07 -1.25 1.39
CA MET A 74 -3.38 -1.81 0.07
C MET A 74 -2.34 -2.82 -0.41
N ALA A 75 -1.05 -2.56 -0.17
CA ALA A 75 0.03 -3.46 -0.50
C ALA A 75 -0.05 -4.75 0.34
N ALA A 76 -0.29 -4.63 1.65
CA ALA A 76 -0.45 -5.78 2.53
C ALA A 76 -1.58 -6.71 2.06
N ILE A 77 -2.76 -6.16 1.76
CA ILE A 77 -3.90 -6.92 1.23
C ILE A 77 -3.57 -7.56 -0.13
N ALA A 78 -2.95 -6.81 -1.04
CA ALA A 78 -2.59 -7.33 -2.36
C ALA A 78 -1.54 -8.45 -2.30
N LEU A 79 -0.70 -8.46 -1.26
CA LEU A 79 0.31 -9.49 -0.99
C LEU A 79 -0.21 -10.62 -0.09
N GLY A 80 -1.44 -10.52 0.44
CA GLY A 80 -1.99 -11.49 1.40
C GLY A 80 -1.26 -11.50 2.76
N VAL A 81 -0.64 -10.38 3.14
CA VAL A 81 0.05 -10.23 4.43
C VAL A 81 -0.98 -9.97 5.52
N GLN A 82 -0.93 -10.77 6.58
CA GLN A 82 -1.81 -10.61 7.73
C GLN A 82 -1.28 -9.53 8.70
N PRO A 83 -2.18 -8.82 9.40
CA PRO A 83 -1.78 -7.94 10.49
C PRO A 83 -1.02 -8.70 11.59
N TYR A 84 -0.15 -7.99 12.29
CA TYR A 84 0.51 -8.54 13.46
C TYR A 84 -0.51 -8.93 14.54
N GLY A 85 -0.42 -10.16 15.06
CA GLY A 85 -1.32 -10.67 16.09
C GLY A 85 -2.65 -11.22 15.59
N ASP A 86 -2.80 -11.42 14.27
CA ASP A 86 -3.96 -12.10 13.67
C ASP A 86 -3.68 -13.58 13.34
N ASP A 87 -2.96 -14.26 14.24
CA ASP A 87 -2.62 -15.69 14.22
C ASP A 87 -3.78 -16.59 14.71
N ARG A 88 -5.02 -16.17 14.45
CA ARG A 88 -6.24 -16.92 14.81
C ARG A 88 -6.62 -17.99 13.79
#